data_AF-A0A8X8C6I5-F1
#
_entry.id   AF-A0A8X8C6I5-F1
#
_cell.length_a   1.000
_cell.length_b   1.000
_cell.length_c   1.000
_cell.angle_alpha   90.00
_cell.angle_beta   90.00
_cell.angle_gamma   90.00
#
_symmetry.space_group_name_H-M   'P 1'
#
loop_
_entity.id
_entity.type
_entity.pdbx_description
1 polymer ?
#
loop_
_entity_poly.entity_id
_entity_poly.type
_entity_poly.pdbx_seq_one_letter_code
_entity_poly.pdbx_strand_id
1 'polypeptide(L)'
;MDLASPSTNPTYSSPVITSPTTTTTTALATTTSPSSTPSRYENQKRRDWNTFCQYLRNHRPPLSLPMCSGAHVLEFLRYLDQFGKTKVHNQTCPFFGLPNPPAPCPCPLRQAWGSLDALIGRLRAAYEEHGGRPEGNPFGAKAVRIYLRECRLVVKIEESMDLELKLGSILRLYMCGFIHQQLLAIWVDLLFKGQLHGNDLVVSAAAVAVRLYAINSASQGAIELD
;
A
#
# COMPACT_ATOMS: atom_id res chain seq x y z
N MET A 1 -44.41 13.96 43.87
CA MET A 1 -44.76 15.01 42.90
C MET A 1 -43.45 15.36 42.19
N ASP A 2 -43.02 14.60 41.18
CA ASP A 2 -43.39 14.73 39.75
C ASP A 2 -43.13 16.17 39.26
N LEU A 3 -42.34 16.48 38.21
CA LEU A 3 -41.95 15.73 37.01
C LEU A 3 -40.61 16.28 36.45
N ALA A 4 -39.71 15.38 36.04
CA ALA A 4 -38.66 15.66 35.08
C ALA A 4 -39.19 15.36 33.66
N SER A 5 -39.05 16.31 32.74
CA SER A 5 -39.39 16.11 31.32
C SER A 5 -38.22 15.50 30.54
N PRO A 6 -38.43 14.46 29.71
CA PRO A 6 -37.39 13.87 28.88
C PRO A 6 -37.34 14.49 27.47
N SER A 7 -36.12 14.69 26.95
CA SER A 7 -35.87 15.01 25.54
C SER A 7 -35.62 13.72 24.75
N THR A 8 -36.32 13.62 23.63
CA THR A 8 -36.52 12.50 22.74
C THR A 8 -35.31 12.23 21.82
N ASN A 9 -34.86 10.98 21.78
CA ASN A 9 -33.89 10.47 20.81
C ASN A 9 -34.61 9.45 19.92
N PRO A 10 -34.66 9.60 18.57
CA PRO A 10 -35.35 8.63 17.73
C PRO A 10 -34.43 7.46 17.38
N THR A 11 -34.74 6.31 17.96
CA THR A 11 -34.24 4.97 17.60
C THR A 11 -34.80 4.58 16.23
N TYR A 12 -33.94 4.33 15.24
CA TYR A 12 -34.32 3.67 13.99
C TYR A 12 -34.35 2.15 14.20
N SER A 13 -35.56 1.59 14.21
CA SER A 13 -35.83 0.15 14.26
C SER A 13 -35.70 -0.50 12.88
N SER A 14 -34.96 -1.61 12.82
CA SER A 14 -35.02 -2.59 11.73
C SER A 14 -36.33 -3.39 11.78
N PRO A 15 -36.93 -3.79 10.64
CA PRO A 15 -37.97 -4.81 10.63
C PRO A 15 -37.43 -6.17 10.17
N VAL A 16 -37.89 -7.22 10.85
CA VAL A 16 -37.66 -8.64 10.60
C VAL A 16 -39.01 -9.31 10.28
N ILE A 17 -39.01 -10.10 9.19
CA ILE A 17 -39.86 -11.25 8.81
C ILE A 17 -41.37 -11.03 8.60
N THR A 18 -41.85 -11.39 7.39
CA THR A 18 -42.99 -12.33 7.24
C THR A 18 -42.97 -13.03 5.88
N SER A 19 -43.04 -14.37 5.89
CA SER A 19 -43.30 -15.22 4.72
C SER A 19 -44.79 -15.23 4.35
N PRO A 20 -45.14 -15.47 3.07
CA PRO A 20 -46.41 -16.13 2.77
C PRO A 20 -46.27 -17.35 1.84
N THR A 21 -47.10 -18.35 2.12
CA THR A 21 -47.33 -19.58 1.34
C THR A 21 -48.45 -19.37 0.32
N THR A 22 -48.42 -20.17 -0.77
CA THR A 22 -49.50 -20.52 -1.73
C THR A 22 -49.99 -19.45 -2.73
N THR A 23 -49.84 -19.70 -4.03
CA THR A 23 -50.90 -20.19 -4.95
C THR A 23 -50.36 -20.24 -6.38
N THR A 24 -50.46 -21.40 -7.03
CA THR A 24 -50.14 -21.60 -8.45
C THR A 24 -51.26 -20.99 -9.30
N THR A 25 -50.97 -20.00 -10.13
CA THR A 25 -51.88 -19.55 -11.19
C THR A 25 -51.06 -19.10 -12.40
N THR A 26 -51.30 -19.79 -13.51
CA THR A 26 -50.76 -19.57 -14.85
C THR A 26 -51.10 -18.17 -15.34
N ALA A 27 -50.10 -17.34 -15.68
CA ALA A 27 -50.30 -16.06 -16.35
C ALA A 27 -49.30 -15.88 -17.50
N LEU A 28 -49.85 -15.46 -18.64
CA LEU A 28 -49.20 -15.25 -19.94
C LEU A 28 -47.88 -14.51 -19.84
N ALA A 29 -46.87 -15.03 -20.56
CA ALA A 29 -45.62 -14.35 -20.83
C ALA A 29 -45.87 -13.06 -21.64
N THR A 30 -45.91 -11.92 -20.95
CA THR A 30 -45.64 -10.62 -21.55
C THR A 30 -44.13 -10.43 -21.55
N THR A 31 -43.55 -10.30 -22.74
CA THR A 31 -42.16 -9.92 -22.97
C THR A 31 -41.94 -8.49 -22.49
N THR A 32 -41.81 -8.32 -21.17
CA THR A 32 -41.24 -7.10 -20.60
C THR A 32 -39.75 -7.14 -20.88
N SER A 33 -39.31 -6.21 -21.72
CA SER A 33 -37.89 -5.88 -21.91
C SER A 33 -37.27 -5.74 -20.52
N PRO A 34 -36.16 -6.42 -20.19
CA PRO A 34 -35.51 -6.17 -18.92
C PRO A 34 -35.07 -4.71 -18.94
N SER A 35 -35.68 -3.88 -18.09
CA SER A 35 -35.07 -2.62 -17.69
C SER A 35 -33.74 -3.01 -17.05
N SER A 36 -32.69 -3.02 -17.87
CA SER A 36 -31.40 -3.52 -17.49
C SER A 36 -30.91 -2.62 -16.36
N THR A 37 -30.89 -3.18 -15.16
CA THR A 37 -30.16 -2.59 -14.06
C THR A 37 -28.75 -2.35 -14.60
N PRO A 38 -28.25 -1.09 -14.61
CA PRO A 38 -26.94 -0.81 -15.15
C PRO A 38 -25.93 -1.70 -14.44
N SER A 39 -25.07 -2.34 -15.23
CA SER A 39 -24.01 -3.22 -14.71
C SER A 39 -23.27 -2.53 -13.57
N ARG A 40 -22.80 -3.31 -12.58
CA ARG A 40 -21.98 -2.81 -11.47
C ARG A 40 -20.87 -1.87 -11.95
N TYR A 41 -20.26 -2.21 -13.08
CA TYR A 41 -19.22 -1.42 -13.73
C TYR A 41 -19.75 -0.05 -14.19
N GLU A 42 -20.90 0.00 -14.87
CA GLU A 42 -21.53 1.21 -15.38
C GLU A 42 -21.87 2.19 -14.25
N ASN A 43 -22.43 1.70 -13.16
CA ASN A 43 -22.71 2.52 -11.98
C ASN A 43 -21.43 3.08 -11.35
N GLN A 44 -20.35 2.29 -11.31
CA GLN A 44 -19.08 2.78 -10.80
C GLN A 44 -18.48 3.86 -11.71
N LYS A 45 -18.46 3.63 -13.02
CA LYS A 45 -17.99 4.58 -14.03
C LYS A 45 -18.73 5.92 -13.93
N ARG A 46 -20.06 5.87 -13.78
CA ARG A 46 -20.90 7.07 -13.61
C ARG A 46 -20.55 7.85 -12.33
N ARG A 47 -20.32 7.17 -11.20
CA ARG A 47 -19.94 7.83 -9.94
C ARG A 47 -18.57 8.49 -10.05
N ASP A 48 -17.62 7.79 -10.63
CA ASP A 48 -16.26 8.28 -10.82
C ASP A 48 -16.25 9.51 -11.74
N TRP A 49 -17.00 9.45 -12.84
CA TRP A 49 -17.19 10.57 -13.76
C TRP A 49 -17.81 11.79 -13.08
N ASN A 50 -18.90 11.59 -12.33
CA ASN A 50 -19.55 12.67 -11.59
C ASN A 50 -18.61 13.30 -10.56
N THR A 51 -17.80 12.48 -9.88
CA THR A 51 -16.80 12.95 -8.92
C THR A 51 -15.75 13.81 -9.60
N PHE A 52 -15.24 13.39 -10.74
CA PHE A 52 -14.30 14.16 -11.54
C PHE A 52 -14.88 15.48 -12.06
N CYS A 53 -16.11 15.45 -12.60
CA CYS A 53 -16.80 16.66 -13.05
C CYS A 53 -17.10 17.63 -11.90
N GLN A 54 -17.36 17.12 -10.69
CA GLN A 54 -17.50 17.96 -9.50
C GLN A 54 -16.15 18.58 -9.09
N TYR A 55 -15.06 17.81 -9.17
CA TYR A 55 -13.72 18.31 -8.91
C TYR A 55 -13.36 19.47 -9.86
N LEU A 56 -13.61 19.34 -11.18
CA LEU A 56 -13.34 20.41 -12.14
C LEU A 56 -14.15 21.70 -11.87
N ARG A 57 -15.42 21.55 -11.47
CA ARG A 57 -16.27 22.70 -11.10
C ARG A 57 -15.80 23.41 -9.83
N ASN A 58 -15.22 22.67 -8.90
CA ASN A 58 -14.70 23.21 -7.64
C ASN A 58 -13.28 23.79 -7.79
N HIS A 59 -12.59 23.49 -8.88
CA HIS A 59 -11.27 24.02 -9.17
C HIS A 59 -11.31 25.56 -9.28
N ARG A 60 -10.24 26.23 -8.84
CA ARG A 60 -10.12 27.69 -8.93
C ARG A 60 -8.84 28.05 -9.70
N PRO A 61 -8.95 28.63 -10.91
CA PRO A 61 -10.18 29.05 -11.62
C PRO A 61 -11.04 27.86 -12.10
N PRO A 62 -12.36 28.05 -12.30
CA PRO A 62 -13.24 26.97 -12.77
C PRO A 62 -12.75 26.38 -14.09
N LEU A 63 -12.66 25.04 -14.14
CA LEU A 63 -12.22 24.33 -15.33
C LEU A 63 -13.42 23.69 -16.03
N SER A 64 -13.47 23.85 -17.35
CA SER A 64 -14.39 23.08 -18.20
C SER A 64 -13.68 21.84 -18.74
N LEU A 65 -14.45 20.80 -19.07
CA LEU A 65 -13.92 19.55 -19.59
C LEU A 65 -13.04 19.72 -20.86
N PRO A 66 -13.37 20.60 -21.82
CA PRO A 66 -12.51 20.84 -22.99
C PRO A 66 -11.17 21.48 -22.67
N MET A 67 -11.07 22.24 -21.58
CA MET A 67 -9.82 22.85 -21.10
C MET A 67 -9.03 21.91 -20.19
N CYS A 68 -9.61 20.76 -19.85
CA CYS A 68 -8.94 19.77 -19.03
C CYS A 68 -7.77 19.15 -19.78
N SER A 69 -6.68 18.91 -19.06
CA SER A 69 -5.44 18.36 -19.60
C SER A 69 -4.93 17.27 -18.67
N GLY A 70 -3.90 16.54 -19.10
CA GLY A 70 -3.26 15.53 -18.25
C GLY A 70 -2.77 16.09 -16.91
N ALA A 71 -2.40 17.37 -16.83
CA ALA A 71 -1.97 18.00 -15.58
C ALA A 71 -3.09 18.05 -14.53
N HIS A 72 -4.30 18.48 -14.94
CA HIS A 72 -5.48 18.51 -14.08
C HIS A 72 -5.91 17.12 -13.64
N VAL A 73 -5.73 16.10 -14.50
CA VAL A 73 -5.94 14.70 -14.12
C VAL A 73 -4.95 14.27 -13.04
N LEU A 74 -3.67 14.61 -13.15
CA LEU A 74 -2.68 14.28 -12.12
C LEU A 74 -2.98 14.97 -10.79
N GLU A 75 -3.43 16.21 -10.83
CA GLU A 75 -3.87 16.94 -9.64
C GLU A 75 -5.08 16.27 -8.99
N PHE A 76 -6.07 15.85 -9.79
CA PHE A 76 -7.20 15.06 -9.31
C PHE A 76 -6.75 13.76 -8.62
N LEU A 77 -5.79 13.02 -9.20
CA LEU A 77 -5.29 11.79 -8.58
C LEU A 77 -4.61 12.06 -7.22
N ARG A 78 -3.88 13.18 -7.09
CA ARG A 78 -3.29 13.60 -5.80
C ARG A 78 -4.34 14.10 -4.81
N TYR A 79 -5.42 14.70 -5.28
CA TYR A 79 -6.56 15.04 -4.43
C TYR A 79 -7.22 13.77 -3.85
N LEU A 80 -7.31 12.68 -4.62
CA LEU A 80 -7.86 11.41 -4.14
C LEU A 80 -6.99 10.73 -3.07
N ASP A 81 -5.69 11.00 -3.03
CA ASP A 81 -4.78 10.47 -2.00
C ASP A 81 -5.19 10.93 -0.59
N GLN A 82 -5.85 12.09 -0.44
CA GLN A 82 -6.37 12.58 0.84
C GLN A 82 -7.42 11.65 1.46
N PHE A 83 -8.12 10.90 0.61
CA PHE A 83 -9.13 9.90 0.99
C PHE A 83 -8.58 8.47 0.87
N GLY A 84 -7.26 8.33 0.75
CA GLY A 84 -6.54 7.07 0.74
C GLY A 84 -6.77 6.27 2.01
N LYS A 85 -6.72 4.94 1.90
CA LYS A 85 -6.79 4.03 3.06
C LYS A 85 -5.42 3.57 3.53
N THR A 86 -4.39 3.81 2.74
CA THR A 86 -3.02 3.37 3.03
C THR A 86 -2.20 4.55 3.50
N LYS A 87 -1.61 4.45 4.70
CA LYS A 87 -0.63 5.41 5.21
C LYS A 87 0.74 5.04 4.66
N VAL A 88 1.38 5.95 3.93
CA VAL A 88 2.72 5.72 3.37
C VAL A 88 3.72 6.46 4.25
N HIS A 89 4.44 5.71 5.08
CA HIS A 89 5.40 6.28 6.00
C HIS A 89 6.70 6.66 5.28
N ASN A 90 7.19 7.87 5.52
CA ASN A 90 8.56 8.22 5.14
C ASN A 90 9.55 7.40 5.97
N GLN A 91 10.74 7.10 5.43
CA GLN A 91 11.80 6.40 6.18
C GLN A 91 12.22 7.15 7.44
N THR A 92 12.07 8.48 7.46
CA THR A 92 12.34 9.34 8.62
C THR A 92 11.18 9.41 9.61
N CYS A 93 10.07 8.71 9.35
CA CYS A 93 8.92 8.68 10.24
C CYS A 93 9.28 7.89 11.51
N PRO A 94 9.07 8.45 12.72
CA PRO A 94 9.28 7.72 13.97
C PRO A 94 8.45 6.44 14.11
N PHE A 95 7.38 6.32 13.31
CA PHE A 95 6.47 5.19 13.32
C PHE A 95 6.67 4.22 12.14
N PHE A 96 7.75 4.40 11.35
CA PHE A 96 8.04 3.51 10.21
C PHE A 96 8.22 2.06 10.69
N GLY A 97 7.51 1.11 10.05
CA GLY A 97 7.56 -0.32 10.38
C GLY A 97 6.74 -0.77 11.60
N LEU A 98 6.03 0.13 12.29
CA LEU A 98 5.17 -0.22 13.43
C LEU A 98 3.74 -0.55 12.96
N PRO A 99 3.22 -1.78 13.15
CA PRO A 99 1.88 -2.16 12.68
C PRO A 99 0.75 -1.45 13.41
N ASN A 100 0.95 -1.09 14.68
CA ASN A 100 -0.02 -0.37 15.50
C ASN A 100 0.68 0.84 16.17
N PRO A 101 0.80 1.98 15.47
CA PRO A 101 1.49 3.13 16.02
C PRO A 101 0.69 3.75 17.19
N PRO A 102 1.36 4.12 18.30
CA PRO A 102 0.70 4.65 19.49
C PRO A 102 0.14 6.08 19.30
N ALA A 103 0.53 6.77 18.23
CA ALA A 103 0.04 8.10 17.88
C ALA A 103 -0.07 8.28 16.35
N PRO A 104 -0.98 9.15 15.87
CA PRO A 104 -1.07 9.47 14.45
C PRO A 104 0.17 10.22 13.96
N CYS A 105 0.57 9.97 12.71
CA CYS A 105 1.74 10.60 12.08
C CYS A 105 1.36 11.53 10.92
N PRO A 106 2.21 12.51 10.58
CA PRO A 106 1.96 13.45 9.49
C PRO A 106 2.15 12.84 8.10
N CYS A 107 2.46 11.54 7.99
CA CYS A 107 2.71 10.90 6.71
C CYS A 107 1.47 10.94 5.78
N PRO A 108 1.65 11.03 4.46
CA PRO A 108 0.51 11.13 3.55
C PRO A 108 -0.29 9.81 3.51
N LEU A 109 -1.59 9.96 3.27
CA LEU A 109 -2.42 8.85 2.80
C LEU A 109 -2.25 8.73 1.28
N ARG A 110 -2.38 7.52 0.75
CA ARG A 110 -2.37 7.25 -0.69
C ARG A 110 -3.43 6.25 -1.10
N GLN A 111 -3.92 6.39 -2.32
CA GLN A 111 -4.71 5.37 -2.98
C GLN A 111 -3.81 4.21 -3.43
N ALA A 112 -4.33 2.99 -3.38
CA ALA A 112 -3.64 1.85 -3.95
C ALA A 112 -3.53 2.02 -5.47
N TRP A 113 -2.37 1.65 -6.03
CA TRP A 113 -2.10 1.78 -7.46
C TRP A 113 -3.19 1.14 -8.33
N GLY A 114 -3.61 -0.09 -8.00
CA GLY A 114 -4.65 -0.79 -8.76
C GLY A 114 -6.00 -0.08 -8.77
N SER A 115 -6.34 0.66 -7.70
CA SER A 115 -7.56 1.48 -7.65
C SER A 115 -7.47 2.67 -8.59
N LEU A 116 -6.31 3.34 -8.65
CA LEU A 116 -6.06 4.48 -9.54
C LEU A 116 -6.06 4.06 -11.01
N ASP A 117 -5.39 2.95 -11.35
CA ASP A 117 -5.35 2.44 -12.72
C ASP A 117 -6.76 2.07 -13.23
N ALA A 118 -7.53 1.36 -12.42
CA ALA A 118 -8.91 1.00 -12.73
C ALA A 118 -9.83 2.23 -12.85
N LEU A 119 -9.64 3.25 -11.99
CA LEU A 119 -10.35 4.53 -12.07
C LEU A 119 -10.06 5.24 -13.39
N ILE A 120 -8.79 5.35 -13.77
CA ILE A 120 -8.37 6.00 -15.02
C ILE A 120 -8.93 5.26 -16.23
N GLY A 121 -8.96 3.92 -16.21
CA GLY A 121 -9.60 3.12 -17.25
C GLY A 121 -11.09 3.45 -17.42
N ARG A 122 -11.83 3.56 -16.31
CA ARG A 122 -13.26 3.95 -16.33
C ARG A 122 -13.47 5.38 -16.81
N LEU A 123 -12.61 6.33 -16.40
CA LEU A 123 -12.71 7.72 -16.82
C LEU A 123 -12.40 7.92 -18.31
N ARG A 124 -11.50 7.11 -18.89
CA ARG A 124 -11.29 7.09 -20.35
C ARG A 124 -12.56 6.69 -21.10
N ALA A 125 -13.20 5.60 -20.67
CA ALA A 125 -14.45 5.13 -21.28
C ALA A 125 -15.59 6.15 -21.09
N ALA A 126 -15.72 6.74 -19.90
CA ALA A 126 -16.72 7.78 -19.63
C ALA A 126 -16.51 9.02 -20.52
N TYR A 127 -15.26 9.43 -20.75
CA TYR A 127 -14.96 10.58 -21.61
C TYR A 127 -15.46 10.38 -23.04
N GLU A 128 -15.28 9.18 -23.60
CA GLU A 128 -15.74 8.84 -24.95
C GLU A 128 -17.28 8.83 -25.05
N GLU A 129 -17.96 8.27 -24.04
CA GLU A 129 -19.43 8.26 -23.97
C GLU A 129 -20.04 9.67 -23.82
N HIS A 130 -19.31 10.60 -23.22
CA HIS A 130 -19.72 12.00 -23.09
C HIS A 130 -19.29 12.86 -24.28
N GLY A 131 -18.97 12.25 -25.43
CA GLY A 131 -18.67 12.94 -26.69
C GLY A 131 -17.21 13.36 -26.87
N GLY A 132 -16.33 12.91 -25.97
CA GLY A 132 -14.90 13.13 -26.05
C GLY A 132 -14.23 12.27 -27.12
N ARG A 133 -13.27 12.84 -27.85
CA ARG A 133 -12.47 12.11 -28.82
C ARG A 133 -11.30 11.37 -28.16
N PRO A 134 -10.98 10.13 -28.56
CA PRO A 134 -9.88 9.37 -27.95
C PRO A 134 -8.52 10.08 -28.09
N GLU A 135 -8.29 10.82 -29.18
CA GLU A 135 -7.05 11.57 -29.43
C GLU A 135 -6.87 12.75 -28.46
N GLY A 136 -7.98 13.36 -28.03
CA GLY A 136 -8.02 14.49 -27.10
C GLY A 136 -8.18 14.07 -25.64
N ASN A 137 -8.17 12.77 -25.35
CA ASN A 137 -8.54 12.25 -24.03
C ASN A 137 -7.49 12.63 -22.96
N PRO A 138 -7.84 13.45 -21.95
CA PRO A 138 -6.89 13.92 -20.93
C PRO A 138 -6.43 12.79 -20.01
N PHE A 139 -7.26 11.77 -19.79
CA PHE A 139 -6.90 10.57 -19.02
C PHE A 139 -5.96 9.66 -19.83
N GLY A 140 -5.98 9.78 -21.15
CA GLY A 140 -5.03 9.17 -22.08
C GLY A 140 -3.72 9.94 -22.22
N ALA A 141 -3.51 11.06 -21.53
CA ALA A 141 -2.30 11.87 -21.71
C ALA A 141 -1.01 11.13 -21.30
N LYS A 142 0.11 11.47 -21.97
CA LYS A 142 1.45 10.89 -21.69
C LYS A 142 1.84 11.02 -20.22
N ALA A 143 1.61 12.19 -19.63
CA ALA A 143 1.94 12.46 -18.23
C ALA A 143 1.21 11.51 -17.26
N VAL A 144 -0.07 11.21 -17.51
CA VAL A 144 -0.87 10.28 -16.70
C VAL A 144 -0.33 8.85 -16.79
N ARG A 145 0.08 8.41 -17.99
CA ARG A 145 0.68 7.08 -18.18
C ARG A 145 2.03 6.93 -17.45
N ILE A 146 2.86 7.98 -17.48
CA ILE A 146 4.15 7.98 -16.78
C ILE A 146 3.92 7.91 -15.28
N TYR A 147 3.03 8.75 -14.74
CA TYR A 147 2.67 8.74 -13.32
C TYR A 147 2.22 7.37 -12.83
N LEU A 148 1.28 6.73 -13.53
CA LEU A 148 0.82 5.38 -13.14
C LEU A 148 1.95 4.34 -13.21
N ARG A 149 2.89 4.45 -14.15
CA ARG A 149 4.05 3.56 -14.22
C ARG A 149 4.98 3.77 -13.02
N GLU A 150 5.29 5.02 -12.69
CA GLU A 150 6.14 5.37 -11.55
C GLU A 150 5.52 4.89 -10.23
N CYS A 151 4.23 5.12 -10.01
CA CYS A 151 3.52 4.61 -8.83
C CYS A 151 3.63 3.08 -8.72
N ARG A 152 3.54 2.34 -9.84
CA ARG A 152 3.70 0.88 -9.84
C ARG A 152 5.13 0.46 -9.49
N LEU A 153 6.12 1.21 -9.97
CA LEU A 153 7.52 0.92 -9.70
C LEU A 153 7.87 1.17 -8.24
N VAL A 154 7.40 2.28 -7.64
CA VAL A 154 7.63 2.56 -6.21
C VAL A 154 7.05 1.45 -5.33
N VAL A 155 5.82 0.99 -5.62
CA VAL A 155 5.21 -0.14 -4.87
C VAL A 155 6.06 -1.41 -4.98
N LYS A 156 6.56 -1.73 -6.17
CA LYS A 156 7.43 -2.89 -6.36
C LYS A 156 8.79 -2.73 -5.69
N ILE A 157 9.37 -1.53 -5.72
CA ILE A 157 10.65 -1.24 -5.09
C ILE A 157 10.50 -1.33 -3.57
N GLU A 158 9.43 -0.81 -2.97
CA GLU A 158 9.16 -0.99 -1.54
C GLU A 158 9.04 -2.47 -1.15
N GLU A 159 8.33 -3.28 -1.94
CA GLU A 159 8.26 -4.74 -1.75
C GLU A 159 9.64 -5.41 -1.89
N SER A 160 10.48 -4.93 -2.80
CA SER A 160 11.82 -5.48 -3.07
C SER A 160 12.83 -5.06 -1.99
N MET A 161 12.77 -3.81 -1.52
CA MET A 161 13.59 -3.30 -0.42
C MET A 161 13.22 -3.97 0.90
N ASP A 162 11.93 -4.23 1.14
CA ASP A 162 11.49 -5.05 2.28
C ASP A 162 12.09 -6.46 2.21
N LEU A 163 12.20 -7.04 1.01
CA LEU A 163 12.85 -8.33 0.82
C LEU A 163 14.37 -8.28 1.08
N GLU A 164 15.09 -7.27 0.60
CA GLU A 164 16.53 -7.10 0.88
C GLU A 164 16.81 -6.77 2.35
N LEU A 165 15.98 -5.98 3.00
CA LEU A 165 16.04 -5.71 4.45
C LEU A 165 15.73 -6.96 5.26
N LYS A 166 14.74 -7.76 4.84
CA LYS A 166 14.46 -9.08 5.42
C LYS A 166 15.61 -10.04 5.19
N LEU A 167 16.20 -10.07 4.00
CA LEU A 167 17.35 -10.91 3.70
C LEU A 167 18.56 -10.47 4.52
N GLY A 168 18.83 -9.17 4.65
CA GLY A 168 19.89 -8.63 5.49
C GLY A 168 19.67 -8.88 6.98
N SER A 169 18.43 -8.85 7.45
CA SER A 169 18.06 -9.21 8.82
C SER A 169 18.21 -10.72 9.06
N ILE A 170 17.79 -11.55 8.10
CA ILE A 170 17.97 -13.00 8.11
C ILE A 170 19.47 -13.34 8.05
N LEU A 171 20.27 -12.67 7.21
CA LEU A 171 21.71 -12.85 7.12
C LEU A 171 22.41 -12.40 8.40
N ARG A 172 21.98 -11.29 9.03
CA ARG A 172 22.47 -10.86 10.35
C ARG A 172 22.12 -11.86 11.44
N LEU A 173 20.91 -12.42 11.43
CA LEU A 173 20.50 -13.50 12.34
C LEU A 173 21.26 -14.80 12.06
N TYR A 174 21.55 -15.13 10.80
CA TYR A 174 22.34 -16.29 10.42
C TYR A 174 23.81 -16.11 10.83
N MET A 175 24.39 -14.93 10.62
CA MET A 175 25.78 -14.64 11.02
C MET A 175 25.93 -14.51 12.54
N CYS A 176 24.93 -13.96 13.23
CA CYS A 176 24.90 -13.88 14.69
C CYS A 176 24.62 -15.25 15.34
N GLY A 177 23.73 -16.05 14.76
CA GLY A 177 23.33 -17.37 15.28
C GLY A 177 24.31 -18.49 14.94
N PHE A 178 24.72 -18.61 13.68
CA PHE A 178 25.53 -19.75 13.21
C PHE A 178 26.98 -19.66 13.68
N ILE A 179 27.58 -18.46 13.71
CA ILE A 179 28.95 -18.29 14.21
C ILE A 179 28.99 -18.38 15.74
N HIS A 180 28.00 -17.81 16.45
CA HIS A 180 27.97 -17.88 17.91
C HIS A 180 27.67 -19.29 18.43
N GLN A 181 26.79 -20.04 17.76
CA GLN A 181 26.45 -21.40 18.15
C GLN A 181 27.55 -22.41 17.77
N GLN A 182 28.24 -22.23 16.64
CA GLN A 182 29.42 -23.04 16.29
C GLN A 182 30.62 -22.70 17.18
N LEU A 183 30.88 -21.41 17.48
CA LEU A 183 31.95 -21.04 18.40
C LEU A 183 31.68 -21.51 19.82
N LEU A 184 30.45 -21.41 20.34
CA LEU A 184 30.10 -21.98 21.65
C LEU A 184 30.20 -23.50 21.66
N ALA A 185 29.76 -24.20 20.61
CA ALA A 185 29.89 -25.65 20.52
C ALA A 185 31.37 -26.07 20.48
N ILE A 186 32.21 -25.39 19.69
CA ILE A 186 33.65 -25.62 19.63
C ILE A 186 34.32 -25.27 20.97
N TRP A 187 33.91 -24.19 21.63
CA TRP A 187 34.46 -23.77 22.93
C TRP A 187 34.05 -24.73 24.05
N VAL A 188 32.81 -25.20 24.07
CA VAL A 188 32.31 -26.21 25.03
C VAL A 188 32.96 -27.57 24.78
N ASP A 189 33.15 -27.99 23.53
CA ASP A 189 33.86 -29.23 23.19
C ASP A 189 35.35 -29.16 23.55
N LEU A 190 36.00 -28.01 23.37
CA LEU A 190 37.38 -27.76 23.79
C LEU A 190 37.51 -27.71 25.33
N LEU A 191 36.49 -27.18 26.03
CA LEU A 191 36.43 -27.17 27.50
C LEU A 191 36.23 -28.59 28.06
N PHE A 192 35.38 -29.40 27.42
CA PHE A 192 35.03 -30.75 27.89
C PHE A 192 36.10 -31.81 27.57
N LYS A 193 36.88 -31.61 26.50
CA LYS A 193 38.00 -32.51 26.15
C LYS A 193 39.26 -32.34 27.01
N GLY A 194 39.28 -31.43 27.99
CA GLY A 194 40.34 -31.36 29.00
C GLY A 194 41.76 -31.22 28.43
N GLN A 195 41.92 -30.64 27.25
CA GLN A 195 43.21 -30.49 26.53
C GLN A 195 43.83 -29.10 26.70
N LEU A 196 43.40 -28.31 27.70
CA LEU A 196 44.11 -27.09 28.10
C LEU A 196 45.09 -27.40 29.24
N HIS A 197 46.13 -28.16 28.91
CA HIS A 197 47.36 -28.16 29.68
C HIS A 197 48.46 -27.48 28.85
N GLY A 198 48.99 -26.36 29.35
CA GLY A 198 50.30 -25.85 28.98
C GLY A 198 50.36 -24.84 27.82
N ASN A 199 50.12 -23.58 28.14
CA ASN A 199 50.96 -22.40 27.85
C ASN A 199 51.79 -22.25 26.55
N ASP A 200 51.36 -22.75 25.38
CA ASP A 200 51.91 -22.28 24.09
C ASP A 200 50.86 -22.04 22.98
N LEU A 201 49.60 -22.46 23.19
CA LEU A 201 48.54 -22.35 22.17
C LEU A 201 47.78 -21.02 22.19
N VAL A 202 47.81 -20.29 23.32
CA VAL A 202 47.09 -19.01 23.52
C VAL A 202 47.67 -17.91 22.62
N VAL A 203 48.98 -17.93 22.37
CA VAL A 203 49.65 -16.94 21.50
C VAL A 203 49.29 -17.16 20.03
N SER A 204 49.10 -18.42 19.60
CA SER A 204 48.72 -18.75 18.23
C SER A 204 47.24 -18.47 17.96
N ALA A 205 46.35 -18.76 18.91
CA ALA A 205 44.92 -18.44 18.80
C ALA A 205 44.67 -16.92 18.79
N ALA A 206 45.41 -16.16 19.62
CA ALA A 206 45.38 -14.70 19.57
C ALA A 206 45.93 -14.15 18.25
N ALA A 207 47.02 -14.72 17.71
CA ALA A 207 47.57 -14.32 16.42
C ALA A 207 46.61 -14.58 15.25
N VAL A 208 45.88 -15.70 15.27
CA VAL A 208 44.84 -16.02 14.26
C VAL A 208 43.63 -15.09 14.40
N ALA A 209 43.19 -14.80 15.62
CA ALA A 209 42.10 -13.85 15.87
C ALA A 209 42.45 -12.42 15.41
N VAL A 210 43.69 -11.97 15.66
CA VAL A 210 44.20 -10.67 15.18
C VAL A 210 44.34 -10.65 13.65
N ARG A 211 44.77 -11.75 13.03
CA ARG A 211 44.83 -11.85 11.55
C ARG A 211 43.45 -11.81 10.91
N LEU A 212 42.47 -12.49 11.49
CA LEU A 212 41.08 -12.47 11.01
C LEU A 212 40.42 -11.11 11.21
N TYR A 213 40.72 -10.42 12.32
CA TYR A 213 40.28 -9.04 12.54
C TYR A 213 40.91 -8.08 11.52
N ALA A 214 42.21 -8.18 11.25
CA ALA A 214 42.90 -7.34 10.26
C ALA A 214 42.39 -7.56 8.81
N ILE A 215 42.07 -8.81 8.43
CA ILE A 215 41.44 -9.12 7.13
C ILE A 215 40.04 -8.49 7.04
N ASN A 216 39.30 -8.46 8.15
CA ASN A 216 37.95 -7.88 8.22
C ASN A 216 37.96 -6.34 8.31
N SER A 217 39.03 -5.73 8.82
CA SER A 217 39.23 -4.27 8.79
C SER A 217 39.70 -3.79 7.40
N ALA A 218 40.51 -4.58 6.69
CA ALA A 218 40.95 -4.26 5.32
C ALA A 218 39.81 -4.30 4.29
N SER A 219 38.77 -5.10 4.52
CA SER A 219 37.56 -5.13 3.67
C SER A 219 36.60 -3.96 3.94
N GLN A 220 36.68 -3.31 5.09
CA GLN A 220 35.88 -2.11 5.42
C GLN A 220 36.57 -0.80 5.02
N GLY A 221 37.91 -0.78 4.90
CA GLY A 221 38.68 0.39 4.46
C GLY A 221 38.71 0.65 2.95
N ALA A 222 38.06 -0.19 2.12
CA ALA A 222 38.01 -0.03 0.66
C ALA A 222 36.74 0.67 0.14
N ILE A 223 35.91 1.24 1.03
CA ILE A 223 34.66 1.96 0.69
C ILE A 223 34.73 3.45 1.07
N GLU A 224 35.92 3.97 1.38
CA GLU A 224 36.12 5.41 1.56
C GLU A 224 37.40 5.83 0.81
N LEU A 225 37.24 6.10 -0.48
CA LEU A 225 38.01 7.02 -1.34
C LEU A 225 37.60 6.78 -2.80
N ASP A 226 36.44 7.32 -3.18
CA ASP A 226 36.25 8.15 -4.39
C ASP A 226 34.94 8.96 -4.22
#